data_AF-J9HSQ2-F1
#
_entry.id   AF-J9HSQ2-F1
#
_cell.length_a   1.000
_cell.length_b   1.000
_cell.length_c   1.000
_cell.angle_alpha   90.00
_cell.angle_beta   90.00
_cell.angle_gamma   90.00
#
_symmetry.space_group_name_H-M   'P 1'
#
loop_
_entity.id
_entity.type
_entity.pdbx_description
1 polymer ?
#
loop_
_entity_poly.entity_id
_entity_poly.type
_entity_poly.pdbx_seq_one_letter_code
_entity_poly.pdbx_strand_id
1 'polypeptide(L)'
;SFPDISNRTVALLSMPKGRYQHLKRLQPLLANQSEDCLTLNIYVPGSGSRGLEAPYSIFFYIHGEAYDWGSGNPYDGSVLASYGHVIVVTVNFRLGILGFLKTCASASPVGSGGNLGLMDITLALQWVRDNIGAFGGDPKRITVVGHDTGAALANMVLISKAGKGLINRAILLSGSALSPWALVPDPDAIRMEVSQQMACHLLVDPPPGKPARKPSTDDITECLRDKPLEALMGVRLHAVRFMPSWGPFLPLEDSLDPEFAMEHSGEGFITSELMLGMTTTESYNDFSASDIQYGLEEEQRNRLLRTYIRNAFTFHLNEIFSAVRNEYTDWDKPIQHPINIRDSTMEALSDGHTVAPLIKVAYLHARRGAKTYMFHFAYQTKETEYPQRLGSIRGEDLPYVLGLTLVQGGPSFGQNFTRQDMGVNEAVLNFVTNFCKTGDPNEAGHQAPLLHPDYGTAKERTRFRGITWDTFETTTQQYLSISTKPKMRSHYRGHKMALWLNLIPQLHRPGDQDVSMRHHHFREREPHYYAAHSCTFTEMVR
;
A
#
# COMPACT_ATOMS: atom_id res chain seq x y z
N SER A 1 -1.96 14.95 6.42
CA SER A 1 -1.04 16.08 6.19
C SER A 1 0.34 15.54 5.86
N PHE A 2 1.10 16.24 5.00
CA PHE A 2 2.48 15.85 4.71
C PHE A 2 3.32 15.82 6.00
N PRO A 3 4.21 14.83 6.21
CA PRO A 3 5.00 14.74 7.43
C PRO A 3 5.86 15.99 7.65
N ASP A 4 5.95 16.45 8.90
CA ASP A 4 6.77 17.62 9.23
C ASP A 4 8.27 17.28 9.14
N ILE A 5 8.92 17.88 8.15
CA ILE A 5 10.36 17.77 7.91
C ILE A 5 11.08 19.11 8.05
N SER A 6 10.42 20.13 8.61
CA SER A 6 10.98 21.47 8.78
C SER A 6 12.21 21.47 9.70
N ASN A 7 12.14 20.70 10.80
CA ASN A 7 13.25 20.49 11.71
C ASN A 7 13.82 19.08 11.56
N ARG A 8 14.99 18.99 10.92
CA ARG A 8 15.69 17.73 10.69
C ARG A 8 15.91 16.93 11.97
N THR A 9 16.31 17.55 13.07
CA THR A 9 16.62 16.83 14.32
C THR A 9 15.37 16.18 14.89
N VAL A 10 14.25 16.91 14.91
CA VAL A 10 12.96 16.39 15.39
C VAL A 10 12.45 15.28 14.47
N ALA A 11 12.50 15.49 13.16
CA ALA A 11 12.04 14.49 12.18
C ALA A 11 12.81 13.16 12.33
N LEU A 12 14.13 13.19 12.52
CA LEU A 12 14.95 11.98 12.64
C LEU A 12 14.72 11.19 13.95
N LEU A 13 14.00 11.75 14.93
CA LEU A 13 13.54 11.00 16.10
C LEU A 13 12.39 10.05 15.77
N SER A 14 11.63 10.31 14.71
CA SER A 14 10.44 9.55 14.34
C SER A 14 10.53 8.85 12.98
N MET A 15 11.57 9.11 12.18
CA MET A 15 11.75 8.46 10.88
C MET A 15 13.23 8.22 10.54
N PRO A 16 13.52 7.29 9.63
CA PRO A 16 14.89 7.05 9.18
C PRO A 16 15.44 8.20 8.33
N LYS A 17 16.77 8.25 8.21
CA LYS A 17 17.45 9.23 7.33
C LYS A 17 17.02 9.10 5.87
N GLY A 18 16.92 7.87 5.33
CA GLY A 18 16.49 7.64 3.96
C GLY A 18 15.06 8.13 3.70
N ARG A 19 14.15 7.88 4.65
CA ARG A 19 12.77 8.39 4.60
C ARG A 19 12.72 9.92 4.57
N TYR A 20 13.48 10.58 5.45
CA TYR A 20 13.59 12.03 5.48
C TYR A 20 14.09 12.60 4.14
N GLN A 21 15.11 11.99 3.54
CA GLN A 21 15.66 12.43 2.25
C GLN A 21 14.65 12.24 1.11
N HIS A 22 13.93 11.12 1.09
CA HIS A 22 12.84 10.89 0.14
C HIS A 22 11.73 11.93 0.26
N LEU A 23 11.25 12.21 1.48
CA LEU A 23 10.23 13.24 1.72
C LEU A 23 10.72 14.63 1.28
N LYS A 24 12.00 14.95 1.53
CA LYS A 24 12.60 16.22 1.08
C LYS A 24 12.60 16.38 -0.45
N ARG A 25 12.77 15.29 -1.21
CA ARG A 25 12.67 15.30 -2.68
C ARG A 25 11.22 15.49 -3.14
N LEU A 26 10.26 14.87 -2.46
CA LEU A 26 8.84 14.96 -2.80
C LEU A 26 8.21 16.30 -2.45
N GLN A 27 8.62 16.95 -1.36
CA GLN A 27 8.02 18.19 -0.86
C GLN A 27 7.78 19.28 -1.94
N PRO A 28 8.75 19.65 -2.79
CA PRO A 28 8.50 20.66 -3.82
C PRO A 28 7.45 20.23 -4.86
N LEU A 29 7.30 18.92 -5.11
CA LEU A 29 6.33 18.38 -6.06
C LEU A 29 4.90 18.35 -5.50
N LEU A 30 4.74 18.49 -4.18
CA LEU A 30 3.47 18.47 -3.46
C LEU A 30 3.08 19.85 -2.90
N ALA A 31 3.79 20.91 -3.30
CA ALA A 31 3.61 22.26 -2.75
C ALA A 31 2.29 22.92 -3.19
N ASN A 32 1.81 22.63 -4.39
CA ASN A 32 0.57 23.20 -4.91
C ASN A 32 -0.62 22.30 -4.51
N GLN A 33 -1.44 22.78 -3.58
CA GLN A 33 -2.59 22.04 -3.04
C GLN A 33 -3.88 22.82 -3.31
N SER A 34 -4.94 22.10 -3.71
CA SER A 34 -6.27 22.63 -4.00
C SER A 34 -7.30 21.54 -3.72
N GLU A 35 -8.53 21.93 -3.36
CA GLU A 35 -9.68 21.00 -3.36
C GLU A 35 -10.08 20.59 -4.78
N ASP A 36 -9.80 21.45 -5.76
CA ASP A 36 -9.89 21.13 -7.19
C ASP A 36 -8.67 20.31 -7.61
N CYS A 37 -8.66 19.03 -7.21
CA CYS A 37 -7.53 18.12 -7.41
C CYS A 37 -7.86 16.88 -8.24
N LEU A 38 -9.13 16.64 -8.57
CA LEU A 38 -9.61 15.44 -9.28
C LEU A 38 -9.19 15.45 -10.76
N THR A 39 -7.91 15.18 -10.95
CA THR A 39 -7.19 15.20 -12.23
C THR A 39 -6.45 13.88 -12.43
N LEU A 40 -6.13 13.58 -13.68
CA LEU A 40 -5.27 12.45 -14.05
C LEU A 40 -4.29 12.88 -15.13
N ASN A 41 -3.16 12.18 -15.21
CA ASN A 41 -2.14 12.36 -16.24
C ASN A 41 -2.16 11.16 -17.19
N ILE A 42 -1.93 11.39 -18.48
CA ILE A 42 -1.89 10.34 -19.50
C ILE A 42 -0.56 10.43 -20.26
N TYR A 43 0.21 9.35 -20.24
CA TYR A 43 1.44 9.19 -20.98
C TYR A 43 1.20 8.20 -22.12
N VAL A 44 1.35 8.68 -23.36
CA VAL A 44 1.09 7.90 -24.57
C VAL A 44 2.41 7.60 -25.27
N PRO A 45 2.62 6.38 -25.82
CA PRO A 45 3.81 6.09 -26.62
C PRO A 45 4.00 7.09 -27.77
N GLY A 46 5.24 7.40 -28.14
CA GLY A 46 5.55 8.41 -29.16
C GLY A 46 4.98 8.13 -30.56
N SER A 47 4.60 6.88 -30.86
CA SER A 47 3.86 6.51 -32.07
C SER A 47 2.42 7.04 -32.09
N GLY A 48 1.92 7.58 -30.98
CA GLY A 48 0.59 8.16 -30.86
C GLY A 48 -0.53 7.12 -31.01
N SER A 49 -1.76 7.61 -31.14
CA SER A 49 -2.98 6.78 -31.16
C SER A 49 -3.15 5.87 -32.39
N ARG A 50 -2.22 5.95 -33.36
CA ARG A 50 -2.21 5.15 -34.60
C ARG A 50 -0.92 4.34 -34.76
N GLY A 51 -0.18 4.10 -33.66
CA GLY A 51 0.99 3.24 -33.71
C GLY A 51 0.65 1.80 -34.08
N LEU A 52 1.64 1.05 -34.56
CA LEU A 52 1.45 -0.33 -35.04
C LEU A 52 0.99 -1.30 -33.94
N GLU A 53 1.29 -0.99 -32.69
CA GLU A 53 0.89 -1.74 -31.49
C GLU A 53 -0.43 -1.25 -30.86
N ALA A 54 -1.10 -0.27 -31.48
CA ALA A 54 -2.41 0.18 -31.03
C ALA A 54 -3.51 -0.85 -31.39
N PRO A 55 -4.57 -0.99 -30.56
CA PRO A 55 -4.78 -0.23 -29.34
C PRO A 55 -3.86 -0.71 -28.19
N TYR A 56 -3.41 0.20 -27.35
CA TYR A 56 -2.45 -0.07 -26.27
C TYR A 56 -3.14 -0.56 -25.00
N SER A 57 -2.51 -1.44 -24.22
CA SER A 57 -2.96 -1.73 -22.85
C SER A 57 -2.70 -0.53 -21.93
N ILE A 58 -3.48 -0.43 -20.85
CA ILE A 58 -3.43 0.70 -19.92
C ILE A 58 -2.84 0.23 -18.58
N PHE A 59 -1.80 0.93 -18.14
CA PHE A 59 -1.26 0.87 -16.79
C PHE A 59 -1.86 2.01 -15.98
N PHE A 60 -2.87 1.73 -15.16
CA PHE A 60 -3.57 2.72 -14.34
C PHE A 60 -2.99 2.71 -12.92
N TYR A 61 -2.20 3.72 -12.58
CA TYR A 61 -1.44 3.79 -11.34
C TYR A 61 -2.14 4.61 -10.25
N ILE A 62 -2.37 3.96 -9.10
CA ILE A 62 -2.87 4.55 -7.87
C ILE A 62 -1.68 4.74 -6.92
N HIS A 63 -1.38 6.00 -6.58
CA HIS A 63 -0.26 6.32 -5.71
C HIS A 63 -0.50 5.88 -4.26
N GLY A 64 0.60 5.64 -3.55
CA GLY A 64 0.63 5.15 -2.17
C GLY A 64 1.15 6.15 -1.15
N GLU A 65 1.98 5.63 -0.24
CA GLU A 65 2.63 6.29 0.91
C GLU A 65 1.74 6.50 2.13
N ALA A 66 0.61 7.15 1.96
CA ALA A 66 -0.33 7.42 3.03
C ALA A 66 -1.72 7.70 2.47
N TYR A 67 -2.71 7.76 3.36
CA TYR A 67 -4.07 8.15 2.99
C TYR A 67 -4.33 9.65 3.10
N ASP A 68 -3.37 10.44 3.61
CA ASP A 68 -3.56 11.83 3.99
C ASP A 68 -2.54 12.81 3.39
N TRP A 69 -1.68 12.32 2.50
CA TRP A 69 -0.81 13.09 1.62
C TRP A 69 -0.31 12.22 0.46
N GLY A 70 0.07 12.85 -0.65
CA GLY A 70 0.48 12.17 -1.87
C GLY A 70 -0.08 12.84 -3.12
N SER A 71 0.31 12.37 -4.29
CA SER A 71 -0.23 12.77 -5.59
C SER A 71 0.22 11.77 -6.67
N GLY A 72 -0.51 11.68 -7.78
CA GLY A 72 -0.09 10.96 -8.97
C GLY A 72 0.97 11.69 -9.81
N ASN A 73 1.19 12.99 -9.56
CA ASN A 73 2.10 13.84 -10.35
C ASN A 73 3.60 13.49 -10.20
N PRO A 74 4.12 13.07 -9.02
CA PRO A 74 5.52 12.70 -8.86
C PRO A 74 5.95 11.44 -9.62
N TYR A 75 5.02 10.70 -10.23
CA TYR A 75 5.27 9.42 -10.89
C TYR A 75 5.23 9.61 -12.41
N ASP A 76 6.41 9.82 -13.02
CA ASP A 76 6.54 9.98 -14.47
C ASP A 76 6.38 8.63 -15.19
N GLY A 77 5.35 8.54 -16.05
CA GLY A 77 5.05 7.36 -16.84
C GLY A 77 5.72 7.31 -18.21
N SER A 78 6.52 8.32 -18.59
CA SER A 78 7.04 8.48 -19.95
C SER A 78 7.96 7.34 -20.40
N VAL A 79 8.81 6.84 -19.50
CA VAL A 79 9.73 5.74 -19.84
C VAL A 79 8.97 4.42 -19.99
N LEU A 80 8.09 4.10 -19.05
CA LEU A 80 7.24 2.91 -19.15
C LEU A 80 6.35 2.95 -20.41
N ALA A 81 5.76 4.10 -20.74
CA ALA A 81 4.93 4.24 -21.93
C ALA A 81 5.74 4.04 -23.22
N SER A 82 6.93 4.64 -23.30
CA SER A 82 7.80 4.55 -24.49
C SER A 82 8.46 3.19 -24.67
N TYR A 83 9.02 2.60 -23.60
CA TYR A 83 9.68 1.29 -23.64
C TYR A 83 8.67 0.16 -23.76
N GLY A 84 7.61 0.22 -22.95
CA GLY A 84 6.63 -0.84 -22.80
C GLY A 84 5.56 -0.85 -23.90
N HIS A 85 5.42 0.24 -24.67
CA HIS A 85 4.32 0.44 -25.59
C HIS A 85 2.97 0.18 -24.90
N VAL A 86 2.77 0.87 -23.78
CA VAL A 86 1.53 0.88 -22.98
C VAL A 86 1.13 2.33 -22.72
N ILE A 87 -0.15 2.60 -22.49
CA ILE A 87 -0.55 3.91 -21.98
C ILE A 87 -0.44 3.89 -20.47
N VAL A 88 0.25 4.87 -19.88
CA VAL A 88 0.34 5.01 -18.43
C VAL A 88 -0.60 6.12 -18.00
N VAL A 89 -1.44 5.85 -17.01
CA VAL A 89 -2.32 6.83 -16.37
C VAL A 89 -1.95 6.93 -14.91
N THR A 90 -1.71 8.14 -14.40
CA THR A 90 -1.58 8.37 -12.94
C THR A 90 -2.74 9.25 -12.48
N VAL A 91 -3.34 8.92 -11.34
CA VAL A 91 -4.58 9.56 -10.87
C VAL A 91 -4.35 10.32 -9.56
N ASN A 92 -5.02 11.46 -9.42
CA ASN A 92 -5.21 12.13 -8.12
C ASN A 92 -6.62 11.82 -7.60
N PHE A 93 -6.73 11.61 -6.29
CA PHE A 93 -7.99 11.37 -5.58
C PHE A 93 -7.96 12.11 -4.25
N ARG A 94 -9.12 12.31 -3.61
CA ARG A 94 -9.17 13.00 -2.31
C ARG A 94 -8.49 12.17 -1.22
N LEU A 95 -7.77 12.87 -0.35
CA LEU A 95 -7.00 12.31 0.76
C LEU A 95 -7.47 12.89 2.10
N GLY A 96 -7.04 12.25 3.19
CA GLY A 96 -7.23 12.72 4.56
C GLY A 96 -8.70 12.90 4.92
N ILE A 97 -8.99 14.00 5.62
CA ILE A 97 -10.35 14.35 6.04
C ILE A 97 -11.32 14.52 4.85
N LEU A 98 -10.83 14.98 3.69
CA LEU A 98 -11.66 15.21 2.50
C LEU A 98 -11.99 13.92 1.74
N GLY A 99 -11.12 12.90 1.85
CA GLY A 99 -11.27 11.64 1.13
C GLY A 99 -11.89 10.52 1.95
N PHE A 100 -11.62 10.48 3.25
CA PHE A 100 -11.81 9.26 4.05
C PHE A 100 -12.54 9.46 5.38
N LEU A 101 -12.97 10.69 5.72
CA LEU A 101 -13.78 10.89 6.91
C LEU A 101 -15.16 10.23 6.78
N LYS A 102 -15.55 9.45 7.78
CA LYS A 102 -16.94 9.04 7.98
C LYS A 102 -17.74 10.24 8.48
N THR A 103 -18.73 10.72 7.72
CA THR A 103 -19.53 11.91 8.12
C THR A 103 -20.87 11.57 8.74
N CYS A 104 -21.37 10.34 8.51
CA CYS A 104 -22.67 9.88 8.98
C CYS A 104 -22.56 8.64 9.88
N ALA A 105 -23.30 8.57 10.99
CA ALA A 105 -23.35 7.40 11.90
C ALA A 105 -23.99 6.18 11.22
N SER A 106 -25.13 6.42 10.59
CA SER A 106 -25.86 5.42 9.81
C SER A 106 -25.08 5.09 8.54
N ALA A 107 -25.23 3.85 8.06
CA ALA A 107 -24.97 3.51 6.68
C ALA A 107 -25.96 4.30 5.80
N SER A 108 -25.62 5.56 5.51
CA SER A 108 -26.40 6.39 4.62
C SER A 108 -26.40 5.71 3.23
N PRO A 109 -27.51 5.74 2.47
CA PRO A 109 -27.53 5.20 1.12
C PRO A 109 -26.39 5.81 0.29
N VAL A 110 -25.84 4.97 -0.59
CA VAL A 110 -24.73 5.17 -1.53
C VAL A 110 -24.21 6.62 -1.62
N GLY A 111 -23.00 6.86 -1.14
CA GLY A 111 -22.21 8.06 -1.41
C GLY A 111 -22.34 9.22 -0.42
N SER A 112 -23.12 9.10 0.66
CA SER A 112 -23.34 10.22 1.60
C SER A 112 -22.67 10.07 2.98
N GLY A 113 -21.63 9.23 3.12
CA GLY A 113 -21.08 8.94 4.46
C GLY A 113 -19.58 8.74 4.60
N GLY A 114 -18.78 8.75 3.52
CA GLY A 114 -17.32 8.60 3.55
C GLY A 114 -16.79 7.69 2.42
N ASN A 115 -15.52 7.28 2.50
CA ASN A 115 -14.80 6.54 1.42
C ASN A 115 -14.79 7.26 0.05
N LEU A 116 -14.84 8.59 0.05
CA LEU A 116 -14.89 9.42 -1.15
C LEU A 116 -13.65 9.26 -2.05
N GLY A 117 -12.47 9.04 -1.46
CA GLY A 117 -11.24 8.76 -2.22
C GLY A 117 -11.31 7.48 -3.06
N LEU A 118 -12.00 6.44 -2.57
CA LEU A 118 -12.27 5.23 -3.37
C LEU A 118 -13.23 5.53 -4.53
N MET A 119 -14.27 6.34 -4.29
CA MET A 119 -15.21 6.75 -5.33
C MET A 119 -14.52 7.57 -6.42
N ASP A 120 -13.58 8.43 -6.07
CA ASP A 120 -12.79 9.23 -7.02
C ASP A 120 -11.97 8.31 -7.94
N ILE A 121 -11.33 7.28 -7.39
CA ILE A 121 -10.57 6.28 -8.16
C ILE A 121 -11.49 5.51 -9.10
N THR A 122 -12.66 5.06 -8.63
CA THR A 122 -13.65 4.39 -9.49
C THR A 122 -14.12 5.31 -10.61
N LEU A 123 -14.40 6.59 -10.33
CA LEU A 123 -14.82 7.56 -11.33
C LEU A 123 -13.72 7.80 -12.38
N ALA A 124 -12.46 7.90 -11.95
CA ALA A 124 -11.33 8.02 -12.86
C ALA A 124 -11.18 6.77 -13.75
N LEU A 125 -11.39 5.56 -13.22
CA LEU A 125 -11.40 4.32 -14.01
C LEU A 125 -12.53 4.31 -15.05
N GLN A 126 -13.73 4.75 -14.68
CA GLN A 126 -14.85 4.90 -15.61
C GLN A 126 -14.50 5.90 -16.72
N TRP A 127 -13.94 7.06 -16.36
CA TRP A 127 -13.49 8.04 -17.33
C TRP A 127 -12.45 7.45 -18.29
N VAL A 128 -11.46 6.72 -17.78
CA VAL A 128 -10.43 6.06 -18.62
C VAL A 128 -11.08 5.06 -19.56
N ARG A 129 -11.94 4.17 -19.07
CA ARG A 129 -12.65 3.22 -19.93
C ARG A 129 -13.43 3.92 -21.05
N ASP A 130 -14.09 5.03 -20.75
CA ASP A 130 -14.97 5.71 -21.68
C ASP A 130 -14.21 6.62 -22.68
N ASN A 131 -12.99 7.09 -22.33
CA ASN A 131 -12.25 8.09 -23.11
C ASN A 131 -10.90 7.62 -23.67
N ILE A 132 -10.27 6.57 -23.12
CA ILE A 132 -8.88 6.21 -23.46
C ILE A 132 -8.69 5.77 -24.91
N GLY A 133 -9.77 5.35 -25.58
CA GLY A 133 -9.77 5.05 -27.01
C GLY A 133 -9.30 6.23 -27.87
N ALA A 134 -9.59 7.47 -27.47
CA ALA A 134 -9.12 8.67 -28.17
C ALA A 134 -7.59 8.83 -28.15
N PHE A 135 -6.94 8.25 -27.13
CA PHE A 135 -5.49 8.24 -26.95
C PHE A 135 -4.85 6.98 -27.56
N GLY A 136 -5.62 6.12 -28.22
CA GLY A 136 -5.17 4.85 -28.77
C GLY A 136 -5.11 3.70 -27.77
N GLY A 137 -5.77 3.83 -26.61
CA GLY A 137 -5.87 2.77 -25.61
C GLY A 137 -7.01 1.79 -25.88
N ASP A 138 -6.86 0.57 -25.38
CA ASP A 138 -7.90 -0.46 -25.40
C ASP A 138 -8.67 -0.45 -24.06
N PRO A 139 -9.92 0.03 -24.01
CA PRO A 139 -10.67 0.12 -22.76
C PRO A 139 -10.98 -1.26 -22.13
N LYS A 140 -10.67 -2.37 -22.82
CA LYS A 140 -10.80 -3.74 -22.31
C LYS A 140 -9.48 -4.34 -21.80
N ARG A 141 -8.40 -3.55 -21.74
CA ARG A 141 -7.10 -3.98 -21.21
C ARG A 141 -6.56 -2.98 -20.20
N ILE A 142 -7.32 -2.78 -19.12
CA ILE A 142 -6.93 -1.93 -18.00
C ILE A 142 -6.32 -2.79 -16.89
N THR A 143 -5.06 -2.51 -16.59
CA THR A 143 -4.33 -3.06 -15.44
C THR A 143 -4.25 -1.99 -14.36
N VAL A 144 -4.91 -2.22 -13.22
CA VAL A 144 -4.78 -1.33 -12.06
C VAL A 144 -3.53 -1.69 -11.29
N VAL A 145 -2.69 -0.69 -11.02
CA VAL A 145 -1.44 -0.86 -10.31
C VAL A 145 -1.43 0.06 -9.11
N GLY A 146 -1.13 -0.48 -7.94
CA GLY A 146 -1.03 0.30 -6.72
C GLY A 146 0.23 -0.03 -5.95
N HIS A 147 0.72 0.93 -5.18
CA HIS A 147 1.84 0.76 -4.25
C HIS A 147 1.43 1.16 -2.83
N ASP A 148 1.87 0.40 -1.82
CA ASP A 148 1.56 0.65 -0.39
C ASP A 148 0.05 0.87 -0.15
N THR A 149 -0.36 2.02 0.42
CA THR A 149 -1.79 2.40 0.55
C THR A 149 -2.55 2.41 -0.76
N GLY A 150 -1.90 2.75 -1.87
CA GLY A 150 -2.47 2.67 -3.21
C GLY A 150 -2.72 1.23 -3.67
N ALA A 151 -1.89 0.27 -3.24
CA ALA A 151 -2.11 -1.16 -3.49
C ALA A 151 -3.30 -1.69 -2.69
N ALA A 152 -3.48 -1.22 -1.45
CA ALA A 152 -4.68 -1.52 -0.67
C ALA A 152 -5.95 -0.99 -1.36
N LEU A 153 -5.93 0.26 -1.85
CA LEU A 153 -7.04 0.85 -2.61
C LEU A 153 -7.31 0.10 -3.92
N ALA A 154 -6.26 -0.21 -4.69
CA ALA A 154 -6.36 -1.02 -5.91
C ALA A 154 -7.05 -2.36 -5.65
N ASN A 155 -6.63 -3.04 -4.59
CA ASN A 155 -7.21 -4.32 -4.18
C ASN A 155 -8.68 -4.16 -3.76
N MET A 156 -9.03 -3.10 -3.01
CA MET A 156 -10.42 -2.81 -2.62
C MET A 156 -11.31 -2.55 -3.84
N VAL A 157 -10.84 -1.76 -4.81
CA VAL A 157 -11.61 -1.51 -6.04
C VAL A 157 -11.78 -2.80 -6.84
N LEU A 158 -10.74 -3.64 -6.95
CA LEU A 158 -10.80 -4.93 -7.64
C LEU A 158 -11.88 -5.87 -7.08
N ILE A 159 -12.07 -5.90 -5.75
CA ILE A 159 -13.06 -6.76 -5.09
C ILE A 159 -14.44 -6.11 -4.97
N SER A 160 -14.54 -4.79 -5.13
CA SER A 160 -15.80 -4.03 -5.07
C SER A 160 -16.71 -4.28 -6.27
N LYS A 161 -18.03 -4.08 -6.12
CA LYS A 161 -18.94 -4.10 -7.27
C LYS A 161 -18.67 -2.93 -8.21
N ALA A 162 -18.28 -1.78 -7.66
CA ALA A 162 -17.95 -0.58 -8.42
C ALA A 162 -16.79 -0.79 -9.43
N GLY A 163 -15.83 -1.67 -9.13
CA GLY A 163 -14.74 -2.03 -10.03
C GLY A 163 -15.09 -3.08 -11.09
N LYS A 164 -16.26 -3.74 -10.99
CA LYS A 164 -16.65 -4.84 -11.88
C LYS A 164 -16.77 -4.36 -13.32
N GLY A 165 -16.04 -5.03 -14.22
CA GLY A 165 -16.03 -4.71 -15.65
C GLY A 165 -15.23 -3.45 -16.02
N LEU A 166 -14.55 -2.81 -15.05
CA LEU A 166 -13.58 -1.74 -15.29
C LEU A 166 -12.14 -2.26 -15.30
N ILE A 167 -11.87 -3.31 -14.52
CA ILE A 167 -10.52 -3.83 -14.27
C ILE A 167 -10.41 -5.21 -14.91
N ASN A 168 -9.33 -5.43 -15.65
CA ASN A 168 -8.99 -6.74 -16.21
C ASN A 168 -7.86 -7.42 -15.43
N ARG A 169 -6.95 -6.62 -14.89
CA ARG A 169 -5.74 -7.08 -14.22
C ARG A 169 -5.38 -6.18 -13.07
N ALA A 170 -4.65 -6.72 -12.11
CA ALA A 170 -4.12 -5.94 -11.01
C ALA A 170 -2.64 -6.26 -10.73
N ILE A 171 -1.88 -5.23 -10.38
CA ILE A 171 -0.53 -5.35 -9.81
C ILE A 171 -0.55 -4.68 -8.43
N LEU A 172 -0.33 -5.45 -7.37
CA LEU A 172 -0.28 -4.93 -6.01
C LEU A 172 1.17 -4.94 -5.52
N LEU A 173 1.74 -3.77 -5.28
CA LEU A 173 3.12 -3.59 -4.84
C LEU A 173 3.14 -3.20 -3.35
N SER A 174 3.75 -4.04 -2.51
CA SER A 174 4.01 -3.75 -1.10
C SER A 174 2.76 -3.39 -0.27
N GLY A 175 1.58 -3.92 -0.62
CA GLY A 175 0.34 -3.60 0.08
C GLY A 175 -0.89 -4.38 -0.41
N SER A 176 -1.89 -4.55 0.44
CA SER A 176 -3.15 -5.22 0.10
C SER A 176 -4.31 -4.74 0.99
N ALA A 177 -5.55 -5.09 0.61
CA ALA A 177 -6.72 -4.78 1.43
C ALA A 177 -6.76 -5.54 2.77
N LEU A 178 -5.91 -6.55 2.96
CA LEU A 178 -5.79 -7.34 4.20
C LEU A 178 -4.70 -6.82 5.15
N SER A 179 -3.93 -5.81 4.73
CA SER A 179 -2.91 -5.24 5.58
C SER A 179 -3.56 -4.57 6.81
N PRO A 180 -3.01 -4.70 8.03
CA PRO A 180 -3.60 -4.07 9.23
C PRO A 180 -3.75 -2.56 9.10
N TRP A 181 -2.90 -1.92 8.29
CA TRP A 181 -2.93 -0.50 8.03
C TRP A 181 -3.85 -0.09 6.86
N ALA A 182 -4.54 -1.04 6.21
CA ALA A 182 -5.39 -0.77 5.05
C ALA A 182 -6.72 -0.10 5.42
N LEU A 183 -7.26 -0.40 6.60
CA LEU A 183 -8.55 0.08 7.08
C LEU A 183 -8.41 0.87 8.38
N VAL A 184 -9.26 1.88 8.55
CA VAL A 184 -9.41 2.61 9.81
C VAL A 184 -10.21 1.75 10.81
N PRO A 185 -9.67 1.46 12.02
CA PRO A 185 -10.35 0.60 12.98
C PRO A 185 -11.65 1.17 13.56
N ASP A 186 -11.67 2.46 13.91
CA ASP A 186 -12.83 3.12 14.53
C ASP A 186 -13.15 4.46 13.83
N PRO A 187 -13.88 4.40 12.69
CA PRO A 187 -14.24 5.61 11.94
C PRO A 187 -15.25 6.49 12.70
N ASP A 188 -16.03 5.93 13.64
CA ASP A 188 -17.02 6.68 14.42
C ASP A 188 -16.37 7.52 15.52
N ALA A 189 -15.36 6.99 16.20
CA ALA A 189 -14.56 7.77 17.14
C ALA A 189 -13.88 8.96 16.44
N ILE A 190 -13.33 8.75 15.25
CA ILE A 190 -12.73 9.83 14.45
C ILE A 190 -13.78 10.88 14.06
N ARG A 191 -14.96 10.44 13.61
CA ARG A 191 -16.10 11.33 13.31
C ARG A 191 -16.50 12.18 14.51
N MET A 192 -16.57 11.57 15.69
CA MET A 192 -16.89 12.28 16.93
C MET A 192 -15.81 13.31 17.29
N GLU A 193 -14.53 12.94 17.21
CA GLU A 193 -13.40 13.83 17.48
C GLU A 193 -13.41 15.04 16.52
N VAL A 194 -13.62 14.80 15.22
CA VAL A 194 -13.75 15.87 14.22
C VAL A 194 -14.96 16.75 14.53
N SER A 195 -16.11 16.17 14.87
CA SER A 195 -17.30 16.91 15.24
C SER A 195 -17.09 17.82 16.46
N GLN A 196 -16.26 17.39 17.41
CA GLN A 196 -15.87 18.19 18.57
C GLN A 196 -14.94 19.34 18.17
N GLN A 197 -13.84 19.06 17.48
CA GLN A 197 -12.87 20.08 17.06
C GLN A 197 -13.49 21.13 16.13
N MET A 198 -14.43 20.73 15.27
CA MET A 198 -15.12 21.62 14.32
C MET A 198 -16.41 22.25 14.88
N ALA A 199 -16.78 21.96 16.13
CA ALA A 199 -18.02 22.43 16.76
C ALA A 199 -19.30 22.08 15.98
N CYS A 200 -19.32 20.94 15.27
CA CYS A 200 -20.47 20.49 14.48
C CYS A 200 -21.60 19.87 15.31
N HIS A 201 -21.31 19.50 16.56
CA HIS A 201 -22.28 19.01 17.54
C HIS A 201 -23.10 20.14 18.19
N LEU A 202 -22.72 21.41 18.00
CA LEU A 202 -23.40 22.56 18.60
C LEU A 202 -24.51 23.11 17.69
N LEU A 203 -25.51 23.74 18.31
CA LEU A 203 -26.48 24.60 17.62
C LEU A 203 -25.74 25.85 17.15
N VAL A 204 -25.62 26.03 15.83
CA VAL A 204 -25.06 27.25 15.25
C VAL A 204 -26.19 28.01 14.56
N ASP A 205 -26.34 29.29 14.90
CA ASP A 205 -27.23 30.20 14.18
C ASP A 205 -26.84 30.22 12.70
N PRO A 206 -27.78 30.04 11.77
CA PRO A 206 -27.44 29.91 10.37
C PRO A 206 -26.85 31.21 9.81
N PRO A 207 -25.95 31.11 8.81
CA PRO A 207 -25.60 32.26 7.98
C PRO A 207 -26.87 32.89 7.36
N PRO A 208 -26.90 34.22 7.13
CA PRO A 208 -28.07 34.86 6.52
C PRO A 208 -28.42 34.19 5.19
N GLY A 209 -29.64 33.63 5.09
CA GLY A 209 -30.15 32.96 3.89
C GLY A 209 -30.17 31.42 3.95
N LYS A 210 -29.69 30.77 5.01
CA LYS A 210 -29.81 29.31 5.22
C LYS A 210 -30.75 28.98 6.41
N PRO A 211 -31.47 27.83 6.39
CA PRO A 211 -32.26 27.39 7.54
C PRO A 211 -31.38 26.99 8.73
N ALA A 212 -31.90 27.15 9.95
CA ALA A 212 -31.20 26.75 11.17
C ALA A 212 -30.94 25.24 11.19
N ARG A 213 -29.69 24.86 11.50
CA ARG A 213 -29.27 23.46 11.54
C ARG A 213 -29.69 22.81 12.86
N LYS A 214 -30.27 21.61 12.81
CA LYS A 214 -30.41 20.77 14.02
C LYS A 214 -29.02 20.28 14.45
N PRO A 215 -28.71 20.30 15.75
CA PRO A 215 -27.48 19.74 16.27
C PRO A 215 -27.59 18.22 16.10
N SER A 216 -26.62 17.63 15.41
CA SER A 216 -26.58 16.19 15.23
C SER A 216 -25.15 15.73 15.26
N THR A 217 -24.86 14.82 16.17
CA THR A 217 -23.63 14.03 16.10
C THR A 217 -23.72 12.97 15.03
N ASP A 218 -24.91 12.68 14.49
CA ASP A 218 -25.13 11.58 13.55
C ASP A 218 -24.80 11.96 12.11
N ASP A 219 -24.98 13.21 11.69
CA ASP A 219 -24.57 13.69 10.36
C ASP A 219 -23.92 15.08 10.46
N ILE A 220 -22.60 15.10 10.25
CA ILE A 220 -21.79 16.32 10.29
C ILE A 220 -21.47 16.88 8.89
N THR A 221 -21.97 16.27 7.82
CA THR A 221 -21.59 16.57 6.43
C THR A 221 -21.78 18.05 6.08
N GLU A 222 -23.00 18.58 6.26
CA GLU A 222 -23.29 19.98 5.94
C GLU A 222 -22.47 20.96 6.80
N CYS A 223 -22.00 20.56 7.98
CA CYS A 223 -21.32 21.48 8.90
C CYS A 223 -19.90 21.67 8.41
N LEU A 224 -19.27 20.55 8.02
CA LEU A 224 -17.94 20.53 7.47
C LEU A 224 -17.86 21.27 6.13
N ARG A 225 -18.92 21.23 5.30
CA ARG A 225 -18.99 22.00 4.04
C ARG A 225 -18.97 23.52 4.24
N ASP A 226 -19.42 24.00 5.40
CA ASP A 226 -19.39 25.43 5.74
C ASP A 226 -18.06 25.85 6.41
N LYS A 227 -17.14 24.90 6.69
CA LYS A 227 -15.84 25.22 7.28
C LYS A 227 -14.80 25.59 6.21
N PRO A 228 -13.89 26.53 6.51
CA PRO A 228 -12.77 26.81 5.61
C PRO A 228 -11.82 25.60 5.58
N LEU A 229 -11.19 25.39 4.43
CA LEU A 229 -10.27 24.28 4.19
C LEU A 229 -9.14 24.24 5.22
N GLU A 230 -8.58 25.40 5.60
CA GLU A 230 -7.50 25.49 6.58
C GLU A 230 -7.92 24.95 7.95
N ALA A 231 -9.19 25.13 8.35
CA ALA A 231 -9.71 24.58 9.59
C ALA A 231 -9.85 23.05 9.53
N LEU A 232 -10.32 22.52 8.39
CA LEU A 232 -10.42 21.07 8.17
C LEU A 232 -9.03 20.42 8.18
N MET A 233 -8.05 21.04 7.51
CA MET A 233 -6.67 20.56 7.48
C MET A 233 -5.95 20.73 8.83
N GLY A 234 -6.45 21.61 9.70
CA GLY A 234 -5.95 21.85 11.04
C GLY A 234 -6.37 20.80 12.08
N VAL A 235 -7.29 19.89 11.73
CA VAL A 235 -7.72 18.79 12.61
C VAL A 235 -6.54 17.92 13.00
N ARG A 236 -6.39 17.66 14.29
CA ARG A 236 -5.34 16.79 14.83
C ARG A 236 -5.95 15.54 15.43
N LEU A 237 -5.68 14.40 14.81
CA LEU A 237 -6.01 13.10 15.37
C LEU A 237 -4.83 12.54 16.15
N HIS A 238 -5.13 11.74 17.17
CA HIS A 238 -4.11 10.98 17.87
C HIS A 238 -3.61 9.84 16.99
N ALA A 239 -2.34 9.88 16.59
CA ALA A 239 -1.76 8.85 15.75
C ALA A 239 -1.56 7.55 16.55
N VAL A 240 -2.28 6.49 16.15
CA VAL A 240 -2.08 5.15 16.67
C VAL A 240 -0.97 4.47 15.88
N ARG A 241 0.15 4.12 16.53
CA ARG A 241 1.30 3.52 15.84
C ARG A 241 0.89 2.25 15.08
N PHE A 242 1.37 2.11 13.84
CA PHE A 242 1.07 1.02 12.90
C PHE A 242 -0.36 0.99 12.34
N MET A 243 -1.20 1.97 12.69
CA MET A 243 -2.56 2.10 12.19
C MET A 243 -2.73 3.42 11.44
N PRO A 244 -3.57 3.46 10.39
CA PRO A 244 -3.87 4.68 9.68
C PRO A 244 -4.70 5.63 10.54
N SER A 245 -4.39 6.93 10.49
CA SER A 245 -5.26 7.97 11.10
C SER A 245 -6.43 8.33 10.17
N TRP A 246 -6.21 8.20 8.86
CA TRP A 246 -7.20 8.38 7.81
C TRP A 246 -7.10 7.18 6.88
N GLY A 247 -8.19 6.77 6.25
CA GLY A 247 -8.17 5.68 5.29
C GLY A 247 -9.56 5.08 5.10
N PRO A 248 -9.69 4.12 4.17
CA PRO A 248 -10.94 3.43 3.96
C PRO A 248 -11.45 2.79 5.26
N PHE A 249 -12.76 2.71 5.40
CA PHE A 249 -13.39 2.06 6.55
C PHE A 249 -14.55 1.16 6.11
N LEU A 250 -14.91 0.20 6.96
CA LEU A 250 -16.02 -0.69 6.71
C LEU A 250 -17.37 -0.08 7.13
N PRO A 251 -18.45 -0.40 6.42
CA PRO A 251 -18.48 -1.24 5.21
C PRO A 251 -18.05 -0.47 3.95
N LEU A 252 -17.34 -1.12 3.02
CA LEU A 252 -16.97 -0.51 1.72
C LEU A 252 -18.19 -0.34 0.80
N GLU A 253 -19.08 -1.35 0.75
CA GLU A 253 -20.37 -1.38 0.03
C GLU A 253 -21.41 -2.16 0.88
N ASP A 254 -22.13 -3.16 0.33
CA ASP A 254 -23.15 -4.01 1.00
C ASP A 254 -22.60 -4.89 2.15
N SER A 255 -21.81 -4.32 3.07
CA SER A 255 -21.32 -4.96 4.29
C SER A 255 -20.21 -6.00 4.10
N LEU A 256 -19.38 -5.84 3.07
CA LEU A 256 -18.32 -6.81 2.78
C LEU A 256 -17.00 -6.43 3.47
N ASP A 257 -16.60 -7.27 4.42
CA ASP A 257 -15.21 -7.41 4.85
C ASP A 257 -14.35 -7.86 3.65
N PRO A 258 -13.13 -7.31 3.44
CA PRO A 258 -12.32 -7.64 2.27
C PRO A 258 -11.92 -9.12 2.19
N GLU A 259 -11.62 -9.74 3.34
CA GLU A 259 -11.30 -11.16 3.40
C GLU A 259 -12.52 -11.99 3.01
N PHE A 260 -13.67 -11.69 3.61
CA PHE A 260 -14.93 -12.33 3.26
C PHE A 260 -15.26 -12.19 1.75
N ALA A 261 -15.06 -11.01 1.17
CA ALA A 261 -15.31 -10.75 -0.26
C ALA A 261 -14.40 -11.60 -1.17
N MET A 262 -13.12 -11.72 -0.82
CA MET A 262 -12.17 -12.56 -1.55
C MET A 262 -12.48 -14.05 -1.36
N GLU A 263 -12.95 -14.45 -0.18
CA GLU A 263 -13.33 -15.83 0.12
C GLU A 263 -14.63 -16.27 -0.55
N HIS A 264 -15.60 -15.37 -0.77
CA HIS A 264 -16.97 -15.70 -1.18
C HIS A 264 -17.38 -15.18 -2.57
N SER A 265 -16.40 -14.76 -3.39
CA SER A 265 -16.55 -14.42 -4.82
C SER A 265 -17.02 -12.98 -5.11
N GLY A 266 -16.08 -12.03 -5.11
CA GLY A 266 -16.13 -10.97 -6.13
C GLY A 266 -15.82 -11.61 -7.49
N GLU A 267 -16.79 -11.73 -8.41
CA GLU A 267 -16.54 -12.26 -9.77
C GLU A 267 -15.32 -11.57 -10.41
N GLY A 268 -15.19 -10.25 -10.24
CA GLY A 268 -14.05 -9.48 -10.75
C GLY A 268 -12.69 -9.91 -10.18
N PHE A 269 -12.65 -10.36 -8.92
CA PHE A 269 -11.41 -10.83 -8.28
C PHE A 269 -10.90 -12.10 -8.93
N ILE A 270 -11.78 -13.09 -9.20
CA ILE A 270 -11.35 -14.39 -9.76
C ILE A 270 -11.14 -14.35 -11.29
N THR A 271 -11.79 -13.42 -11.99
CA THR A 271 -11.66 -13.31 -13.46
C THR A 271 -10.47 -12.46 -13.89
N SER A 272 -9.90 -11.67 -12.99
CA SER A 272 -8.77 -10.81 -13.30
C SER A 272 -7.45 -11.53 -13.06
N GLU A 273 -6.43 -11.28 -13.88
CA GLU A 273 -5.09 -11.76 -13.57
C GLU A 273 -4.43 -10.86 -12.50
N LEU A 274 -3.68 -11.47 -11.58
CA LEU A 274 -3.09 -10.78 -10.44
C LEU A 274 -1.58 -10.96 -10.36
N MET A 275 -0.84 -9.85 -10.25
CA MET A 275 0.58 -9.83 -9.94
C MET A 275 0.80 -9.17 -8.56
N LEU A 276 1.62 -9.79 -7.72
CA LEU A 276 1.89 -9.37 -6.35
C LEU A 276 3.38 -9.19 -6.15
N GLY A 277 3.80 -8.01 -5.70
CA GLY A 277 5.18 -7.64 -5.48
C GLY A 277 5.44 -7.23 -4.04
N MET A 278 6.56 -7.66 -3.48
CA MET A 278 7.04 -7.19 -2.18
C MET A 278 8.54 -6.93 -2.21
N THR A 279 8.99 -6.01 -1.37
CA THR A 279 10.40 -5.75 -1.10
C THR A 279 10.90 -6.61 0.06
N THR A 280 12.19 -6.54 0.39
CA THR A 280 12.78 -7.37 1.46
C THR A 280 12.40 -6.85 2.84
N THR A 281 12.37 -5.53 2.96
CA THR A 281 12.17 -4.80 4.21
C THR A 281 11.05 -3.78 4.04
N GLU A 282 9.86 -4.17 4.46
CA GLU A 282 8.64 -3.36 4.31
C GLU A 282 8.50 -2.32 5.43
N SER A 283 8.90 -2.66 6.65
CA SER A 283 8.70 -1.82 7.84
C SER A 283 9.81 -0.80 8.10
N TYR A 284 10.73 -0.57 7.16
CA TYR A 284 11.87 0.35 7.37
C TYR A 284 11.41 1.74 7.86
N ASN A 285 10.31 2.24 7.31
CA ASN A 285 9.76 3.56 7.62
C ASN A 285 9.20 3.68 9.04
N ASP A 286 9.03 2.57 9.77
CA ASP A 286 8.48 2.53 11.13
C ASP A 286 9.53 2.82 12.23
N PHE A 287 10.80 3.04 11.86
CA PHE A 287 11.93 3.15 12.78
C PHE A 287 12.53 4.55 12.79
N SER A 288 13.16 4.96 13.89
CA SER A 288 13.89 6.24 13.94
C SER A 288 15.26 6.14 13.28
N ALA A 289 15.91 7.28 13.02
CA ALA A 289 17.28 7.28 12.51
C ALA A 289 18.27 6.64 13.48
N SER A 290 18.06 6.79 14.80
CA SER A 290 18.88 6.14 15.83
C SER A 290 18.70 4.63 15.82
N ASP A 291 17.47 4.13 15.66
CA ASP A 291 17.22 2.68 15.60
C ASP A 291 17.94 2.06 14.39
N ILE A 292 17.89 2.75 13.25
CA ILE A 292 18.60 2.33 12.04
C ILE A 292 20.12 2.38 12.23
N GLN A 293 20.66 3.37 12.93
CA GLN A 293 22.11 3.52 13.06
C GLN A 293 22.72 2.60 14.13
N TYR A 294 22.08 2.50 15.30
CA TYR A 294 22.64 1.85 16.49
C TYR A 294 22.02 0.49 16.80
N GLY A 295 20.89 0.16 16.19
CA GLY A 295 20.14 -1.07 16.47
C GLY A 295 19.10 -0.88 17.57
N LEU A 296 18.59 -2.00 18.07
CA LEU A 296 17.58 -2.03 19.14
C LEU A 296 18.08 -2.84 20.34
N GLU A 297 17.69 -2.40 21.52
CA GLU A 297 17.75 -3.24 22.73
C GLU A 297 16.55 -4.18 22.80
N GLU A 298 16.66 -5.26 23.57
CA GLU A 298 15.58 -6.25 23.70
C GLU A 298 14.30 -5.65 24.27
N GLU A 299 14.41 -4.75 25.24
CA GLU A 299 13.26 -4.06 25.82
C GLU A 299 12.58 -3.20 24.74
N GLN A 300 13.36 -2.46 23.94
CA GLN A 300 12.83 -1.66 22.86
C GLN A 300 12.11 -2.51 21.80
N ARG A 301 12.69 -3.65 21.37
CA ARG A 301 12.00 -4.64 20.52
C ARG A 301 10.66 -5.04 21.14
N ASN A 302 10.67 -5.43 22.41
CA ASN A 302 9.48 -5.95 23.07
C ASN A 302 8.39 -4.88 23.13
N ARG A 303 8.75 -3.61 23.37
CA ARG A 303 7.81 -2.48 23.33
C ARG A 303 7.20 -2.27 21.95
N LEU A 304 8.00 -2.36 20.88
CA LEU A 304 7.52 -2.24 19.50
C LEU A 304 6.55 -3.37 19.14
N LEU A 305 6.93 -4.62 19.39
CA LEU A 305 6.10 -5.78 19.09
C LEU A 305 4.80 -5.81 19.90
N ARG A 306 4.85 -5.48 21.20
CA ARG A 306 3.63 -5.35 22.02
C ARG A 306 2.70 -4.25 21.49
N THR A 307 3.26 -3.10 21.11
CA THR A 307 2.47 -1.99 20.53
C THR A 307 1.79 -2.43 19.24
N TYR A 308 2.52 -3.09 18.34
CA TYR A 308 1.94 -3.63 17.11
C TYR A 308 0.82 -4.62 17.39
N ILE A 309 1.09 -5.64 18.22
CA ILE A 309 0.14 -6.72 18.47
C ILE A 309 -1.12 -6.21 19.15
N ARG A 310 -1.00 -5.30 20.13
CA ARG A 310 -2.14 -4.66 20.79
C ARG A 310 -3.03 -3.90 19.81
N ASN A 311 -2.44 -3.23 18.83
CA ASN A 311 -3.20 -2.40 17.91
C ASN A 311 -3.79 -3.24 16.76
N ALA A 312 -3.12 -4.33 16.35
CA ALA A 312 -3.49 -5.14 15.19
C ALA A 312 -4.39 -6.34 15.52
N PHE A 313 -4.38 -6.82 16.77
CA PHE A 313 -5.14 -7.99 17.22
C PHE A 313 -6.01 -7.66 18.43
N THR A 314 -7.06 -8.45 18.64
CA THR A 314 -8.02 -8.32 19.73
C THR A 314 -7.86 -9.42 20.77
N PHE A 315 -7.62 -10.66 20.32
CA PHE A 315 -7.60 -11.84 21.18
C PHE A 315 -6.19 -12.40 21.43
N HIS A 316 -5.95 -12.93 22.64
CA HIS A 316 -4.73 -13.68 23.02
C HIS A 316 -3.40 -12.96 22.72
N LEU A 317 -3.32 -11.67 23.11
CA LEU A 317 -2.19 -10.81 22.79
C LEU A 317 -0.86 -11.32 23.39
N ASN A 318 -0.88 -11.94 24.57
CA ASN A 318 0.33 -12.46 25.23
C ASN A 318 0.91 -13.66 24.45
N GLU A 319 0.03 -14.56 24.00
CA GLU A 319 0.37 -15.76 23.25
C GLU A 319 0.91 -15.39 21.87
N ILE A 320 0.23 -14.48 21.17
CA ILE A 320 0.69 -13.94 19.87
C ILE A 320 2.05 -13.27 20.03
N PHE A 321 2.23 -12.42 21.04
CA PHE A 321 3.53 -11.78 21.32
C PHE A 321 4.62 -12.80 21.60
N SER A 322 4.33 -13.81 22.40
CA SER A 322 5.30 -14.85 22.73
C SER A 322 5.70 -15.66 21.50
N ALA A 323 4.73 -16.01 20.64
CA ALA A 323 4.98 -16.74 19.40
C ALA A 323 5.83 -15.93 18.41
N VAL A 324 5.49 -14.65 18.18
CA VAL A 324 6.27 -13.75 17.31
C VAL A 324 7.67 -13.53 17.86
N ARG A 325 7.80 -13.22 19.15
CA ARG A 325 9.11 -13.03 19.78
C ARG A 325 9.97 -14.30 19.63
N ASN A 326 9.39 -15.47 19.83
CA ASN A 326 10.11 -16.74 19.75
C ASN A 326 10.62 -17.03 18.33
N GLU A 327 9.77 -16.86 17.32
CA GLU A 327 10.13 -17.15 15.92
C GLU A 327 11.19 -16.19 15.35
N TYR A 328 11.19 -14.93 15.79
CA TYR A 328 12.13 -13.91 15.31
C TYR A 328 13.34 -13.70 16.23
N THR A 329 13.58 -14.60 17.19
CA THR A 329 14.80 -14.61 18.00
C THR A 329 15.76 -15.68 17.50
N ASP A 330 17.00 -15.29 17.24
CA ASP A 330 18.07 -16.23 16.85
C ASP A 330 18.62 -16.94 18.10
N TRP A 331 17.98 -18.05 18.50
CA TRP A 331 18.31 -18.79 19.71
C TRP A 331 19.68 -19.46 19.68
N ASP A 332 20.34 -19.56 18.52
CA ASP A 332 21.71 -20.09 18.41
C ASP A 332 22.74 -19.13 19.03
N LYS A 333 22.38 -17.86 19.20
CA LYS A 333 23.24 -16.83 19.80
C LYS A 333 22.67 -16.34 21.13
N PRO A 334 23.29 -16.66 22.27
CA PRO A 334 22.80 -16.23 23.59
C PRO A 334 22.91 -14.72 23.81
N ILE A 335 23.88 -14.06 23.15
CA ILE A 335 24.03 -12.60 23.18
C ILE A 335 23.69 -12.06 21.79
N GLN A 336 22.57 -11.35 21.72
CA GLN A 336 22.10 -10.73 20.49
C GLN A 336 22.73 -9.34 20.33
N HIS A 337 23.42 -9.11 19.21
CA HIS A 337 23.89 -7.77 18.87
C HIS A 337 22.69 -6.85 18.56
N PRO A 338 22.67 -5.57 19.00
CA PRO A 338 21.53 -4.67 18.79
C PRO A 338 21.05 -4.55 17.33
N ILE A 339 21.99 -4.61 16.38
CA ILE A 339 21.70 -4.61 14.94
C ILE A 339 20.92 -5.87 14.51
N ASN A 340 21.21 -7.05 15.07
CA ASN A 340 20.47 -8.26 14.76
C ASN A 340 19.05 -8.19 15.36
N ILE A 341 18.92 -7.66 16.58
CA ILE A 341 17.61 -7.42 17.21
C ILE A 341 16.78 -6.49 16.34
N ARG A 342 17.36 -5.38 15.85
CA ARG A 342 16.72 -4.46 14.91
C ARG A 342 16.26 -5.19 13.66
N ASP A 343 17.17 -5.92 12.98
CA ASP A 343 16.87 -6.61 11.71
C ASP A 343 15.72 -7.60 11.88
N SER A 344 15.75 -8.45 12.91
CA SER A 344 14.69 -9.42 13.17
C SER A 344 13.37 -8.76 13.59
N THR A 345 13.42 -7.65 14.32
CA THR A 345 12.21 -6.87 14.68
C THR A 345 11.57 -6.26 13.44
N MET A 346 12.39 -5.69 12.57
CA MET A 346 11.96 -5.10 11.30
C MET A 346 11.37 -6.18 10.38
N GLU A 347 11.98 -7.36 10.33
CA GLU A 347 11.44 -8.49 9.60
C GLU A 347 10.09 -8.95 10.14
N ALA A 348 9.94 -9.07 11.47
CA ALA A 348 8.66 -9.43 12.11
C ALA A 348 7.54 -8.43 11.78
N LEU A 349 7.82 -7.13 11.84
CA LEU A 349 6.87 -6.08 11.47
C LEU A 349 6.58 -6.07 9.97
N SER A 350 7.59 -6.27 9.11
CA SER A 350 7.41 -6.37 7.66
C SER A 350 6.47 -7.52 7.30
N ASP A 351 6.69 -8.64 7.96
CA ASP A 351 5.95 -9.87 7.74
C ASP A 351 4.49 -9.72 8.19
N GLY A 352 4.25 -9.16 9.38
CA GLY A 352 2.90 -8.93 9.90
C GLY A 352 2.12 -7.81 9.16
N HIS A 353 2.78 -6.70 8.81
CA HIS A 353 2.12 -5.54 8.19
C HIS A 353 1.73 -5.78 6.73
N THR A 354 2.61 -6.46 5.98
CA THR A 354 2.56 -6.38 4.51
C THR A 354 2.71 -7.76 3.89
N VAL A 355 3.77 -8.52 4.21
CA VAL A 355 4.07 -9.76 3.48
C VAL A 355 3.00 -10.84 3.70
N ALA A 356 2.66 -11.17 4.94
CA ALA A 356 1.67 -12.20 5.22
C ALA A 356 0.28 -11.83 4.67
N PRO A 357 -0.23 -10.59 4.86
CA PRO A 357 -1.45 -10.14 4.19
C PRO A 357 -1.41 -10.31 2.66
N LEU A 358 -0.30 -9.93 2.01
CA LEU A 358 -0.15 -10.03 0.56
C LEU A 358 -0.13 -11.49 0.07
N ILE A 359 0.58 -12.38 0.78
CA ILE A 359 0.60 -13.82 0.47
C ILE A 359 -0.78 -14.44 0.73
N LYS A 360 -1.53 -13.97 1.73
CA LYS A 360 -2.91 -14.40 1.96
C LYS A 360 -3.81 -14.05 0.78
N VAL A 361 -3.69 -12.85 0.22
CA VAL A 361 -4.39 -12.47 -1.03
C VAL A 361 -3.98 -13.39 -2.18
N ALA A 362 -2.68 -13.67 -2.35
CA ALA A 362 -2.18 -14.61 -3.37
C ALA A 362 -2.83 -15.99 -3.22
N TYR A 363 -2.89 -16.51 -2.00
CA TYR A 363 -3.48 -17.79 -1.66
C TYR A 363 -4.98 -17.82 -1.98
N LEU A 364 -5.74 -16.79 -1.55
CA LEU A 364 -7.18 -16.70 -1.79
C LEU A 364 -7.51 -16.64 -3.28
N HIS A 365 -6.69 -15.92 -4.06
CA HIS A 365 -6.82 -15.81 -5.52
C HIS A 365 -6.49 -17.15 -6.21
N ALA A 366 -5.32 -17.72 -5.93
CA ALA A 366 -4.83 -18.95 -6.57
C ALA A 366 -5.65 -20.19 -6.20
N ARG A 367 -6.19 -20.28 -4.97
CA ARG A 367 -7.01 -21.41 -4.50
C ARG A 367 -8.22 -21.69 -5.40
N ARG A 368 -8.69 -20.67 -6.12
CA ARG A 368 -9.85 -20.74 -7.02
C ARG A 368 -9.47 -20.87 -8.50
N GLY A 369 -8.20 -21.13 -8.79
CA GLY A 369 -7.69 -21.33 -10.15
C GLY A 369 -7.42 -20.05 -10.93
N ALA A 370 -7.47 -18.88 -10.29
CA ALA A 370 -7.16 -17.62 -10.94
C ALA A 370 -5.64 -17.45 -11.14
N LYS A 371 -5.23 -16.88 -12.29
CA LYS A 371 -3.82 -16.70 -12.65
C LYS A 371 -3.17 -15.69 -11.71
N THR A 372 -2.23 -16.19 -10.91
CA THR A 372 -1.54 -15.42 -9.86
C THR A 372 -0.05 -15.48 -10.09
N TYR A 373 0.63 -14.33 -10.06
CA TYR A 373 2.08 -14.24 -10.14
C TYR A 373 2.60 -13.48 -8.92
N MET A 374 3.62 -14.01 -8.28
CA MET A 374 4.24 -13.37 -7.12
C MET A 374 5.72 -13.11 -7.39
N PHE A 375 6.22 -11.95 -6.99
CA PHE A 375 7.65 -11.65 -6.96
C PHE A 375 8.10 -11.03 -5.65
N HIS A 376 9.36 -11.32 -5.34
CA HIS A 376 10.12 -10.65 -4.29
C HIS A 376 11.20 -9.82 -4.97
N PHE A 377 11.07 -8.50 -4.90
CA PHE A 377 12.11 -7.58 -5.33
C PHE A 377 13.22 -7.58 -4.28
N ALA A 378 14.31 -8.31 -4.51
CA ALA A 378 15.44 -8.46 -3.60
C ALA A 378 16.63 -7.55 -3.94
N TYR A 379 16.57 -6.90 -5.11
CA TYR A 379 17.65 -6.07 -5.61
C TYR A 379 17.68 -4.72 -4.88
N GLN A 380 18.88 -4.29 -4.48
CA GLN A 380 19.09 -2.98 -3.90
C GLN A 380 20.09 -2.22 -4.75
N THR A 381 19.76 -0.99 -5.13
CA THR A 381 20.69 -0.11 -5.85
C THR A 381 21.91 0.14 -4.96
N LYS A 382 23.12 0.19 -5.54
CA LYS A 382 24.37 0.35 -4.76
C LYS A 382 24.54 1.75 -4.20
N GLU A 383 24.19 2.76 -4.99
CA GLU A 383 24.29 4.17 -4.62
C GLU A 383 22.98 4.66 -3.97
N THR A 384 22.56 4.02 -2.88
CA THR A 384 21.35 4.42 -2.13
C THR A 384 21.68 5.11 -0.83
N GLU A 385 20.67 5.82 -0.33
CA GLU A 385 20.68 6.43 1.00
C GLU A 385 20.39 5.41 2.12
N TYR A 386 20.18 4.14 1.76
CA TYR A 386 19.72 3.09 2.64
C TYR A 386 20.84 2.11 3.04
N PRO A 387 20.76 1.50 4.24
CA PRO A 387 21.71 0.47 4.63
C PRO A 387 21.61 -0.77 3.73
N GLN A 388 22.73 -1.14 3.09
CA GLN A 388 22.79 -2.27 2.15
C GLN A 388 22.50 -3.64 2.78
N ARG A 389 22.57 -3.74 4.12
CA ARG A 389 22.32 -4.97 4.87
C ARG A 389 20.85 -5.39 4.89
N LEU A 390 19.92 -4.45 4.73
CA LEU A 390 18.48 -4.70 4.87
C LEU A 390 17.85 -5.23 3.57
N GLY A 391 18.63 -5.34 2.49
CA GLY A 391 18.10 -5.57 1.16
C GLY A 391 17.21 -4.40 0.70
N SER A 392 16.39 -4.67 -0.30
CA SER A 392 15.42 -3.69 -0.80
C SER A 392 14.43 -3.25 0.26
N ILE A 393 14.16 -1.95 0.28
CA ILE A 393 13.16 -1.32 1.15
C ILE A 393 11.92 -0.98 0.34
N ARG A 394 10.77 -0.91 1.02
CA ARG A 394 9.50 -0.50 0.43
C ARG A 394 9.66 0.73 -0.48
N GLY A 395 9.21 0.60 -1.73
CA GLY A 395 9.24 1.68 -2.72
C GLY A 395 10.54 1.74 -3.55
N GLU A 396 11.58 0.98 -3.21
CA GLU A 396 12.77 0.85 -4.07
C GLU A 396 12.49 0.05 -5.36
N ASP A 397 11.36 -0.65 -5.44
CA ASP A 397 10.86 -1.35 -6.62
C ASP A 397 10.20 -0.41 -7.64
N LEU A 398 9.60 0.70 -7.18
CA LEU A 398 8.87 1.64 -8.05
C LEU A 398 9.70 2.25 -9.20
N PRO A 399 10.95 2.71 -9.00
CA PRO A 399 11.78 3.20 -10.11
C PRO A 399 12.00 2.16 -11.21
N TYR A 400 11.99 0.87 -10.85
CA TYR A 400 12.16 -0.23 -11.79
C TYR A 400 10.84 -0.56 -12.51
N VAL A 401 9.71 -0.54 -11.80
CA VAL A 401 8.39 -0.74 -12.43
C VAL A 401 8.04 0.38 -13.40
N LEU A 402 8.43 1.63 -13.11
CA LEU A 402 8.18 2.80 -13.94
C LEU A 402 9.26 3.05 -15.02
N GLY A 403 10.35 2.28 -15.02
CA GLY A 403 11.43 2.44 -15.99
C GLY A 403 12.41 3.60 -15.73
N LEU A 404 12.26 4.30 -14.61
CA LEU A 404 12.98 5.55 -14.32
C LEU A 404 14.49 5.37 -14.17
N THR A 405 14.98 4.17 -13.87
CA THR A 405 16.44 3.94 -13.78
C THR A 405 17.15 3.98 -15.13
N LEU A 406 16.43 3.92 -16.25
CA LEU A 406 17.00 4.00 -17.60
C LEU A 406 17.38 5.44 -18.00
N VAL A 407 16.84 6.46 -17.33
CA VAL A 407 17.01 7.89 -17.67
C VAL A 407 17.63 8.70 -16.52
N GLN A 408 18.44 8.07 -15.66
CA GLN A 408 19.04 8.69 -14.47
C GLN A 408 18.02 9.24 -13.45
N GLY A 409 16.83 8.62 -13.33
CA GLY A 409 15.84 8.93 -12.31
C GLY A 409 15.00 10.18 -12.59
N GLY A 410 13.73 10.15 -12.18
CA GLY A 410 12.83 11.30 -12.21
C GLY A 410 13.02 12.23 -11.00
N PRO A 411 12.36 13.40 -10.95
CA PRO A 411 12.50 14.38 -9.86
C PRO A 411 12.27 13.81 -8.44
N SER A 412 11.43 12.79 -8.35
CA SER A 412 11.02 12.11 -7.11
C SER A 412 12.00 11.05 -6.62
N PHE A 413 12.88 10.57 -7.51
CA PHE A 413 13.77 9.43 -7.26
C PHE A 413 15.24 9.85 -7.37
N GLY A 414 16.15 9.08 -6.78
CA GLY A 414 17.59 9.36 -6.82
C GLY A 414 18.12 9.33 -8.25
N GLN A 415 19.20 10.10 -8.52
CA GLN A 415 19.70 10.29 -9.89
C GLN A 415 20.84 9.33 -10.31
N ASN A 416 21.33 8.51 -9.39
CA ASN A 416 22.55 7.73 -9.62
C ASN A 416 22.25 6.24 -9.82
N PHE A 417 21.91 5.86 -11.04
CA PHE A 417 21.73 4.46 -11.42
C PHE A 417 22.90 3.94 -12.25
N THR A 418 23.41 2.78 -11.87
CA THR A 418 24.48 2.05 -12.55
C THR A 418 23.93 1.26 -13.74
N ARG A 419 24.83 0.82 -14.64
CA ARG A 419 24.45 -0.12 -15.73
C ARG A 419 23.86 -1.43 -15.22
N GLN A 420 24.21 -1.84 -14.00
CA GLN A 420 23.63 -3.03 -13.38
C GLN A 420 22.16 -2.79 -13.03
N ASP A 421 21.82 -1.59 -12.53
CA ASP A 421 20.45 -1.19 -12.24
C ASP A 421 19.61 -1.14 -13.51
N MET A 422 20.15 -0.59 -14.60
CA MET A 422 19.49 -0.57 -15.91
C MET A 422 19.17 -1.99 -16.40
N GLY A 423 20.12 -2.93 -16.29
CA GLY A 423 19.88 -4.32 -16.70
C GLY A 423 18.81 -5.04 -15.87
N VAL A 424 18.68 -4.72 -14.58
CA VAL A 424 17.57 -5.25 -13.74
C VAL A 424 16.24 -4.61 -14.14
N ASN A 425 16.24 -3.30 -14.43
CA ASN A 425 15.05 -2.56 -14.84
C ASN A 425 14.47 -3.08 -16.15
N GLU A 426 15.31 -3.33 -17.17
CA GLU A 426 14.86 -3.95 -18.42
C GLU A 426 14.11 -5.27 -18.18
N ALA A 427 14.57 -6.11 -17.25
CA ALA A 427 13.85 -7.34 -16.91
C ALA A 427 12.49 -7.07 -16.27
N VAL A 428 12.44 -6.15 -15.30
CA VAL A 428 11.19 -5.78 -14.61
C VAL A 428 10.19 -5.20 -15.60
N LEU A 429 10.60 -4.26 -16.45
CA LEU A 429 9.75 -3.66 -17.47
C LEU A 429 9.19 -4.71 -18.43
N ASN A 430 10.00 -5.65 -18.89
CA ASN A 430 9.52 -6.70 -19.79
C ASN A 430 8.42 -7.54 -19.13
N PHE A 431 8.60 -7.99 -17.89
CA PHE A 431 7.56 -8.77 -17.20
C PHE A 431 6.29 -7.95 -16.91
N VAL A 432 6.43 -6.71 -16.43
CA VAL A 432 5.30 -5.83 -16.11
C VAL A 432 4.50 -5.48 -17.36
N THR A 433 5.18 -5.16 -18.47
CA THR A 433 4.52 -4.75 -19.71
C THR A 433 3.86 -5.93 -20.41
N ASN A 434 4.51 -7.11 -20.44
CA ASN A 434 3.89 -8.35 -20.91
C ASN A 434 2.62 -8.66 -20.12
N PHE A 435 2.70 -8.64 -18.78
CA PHE A 435 1.54 -8.86 -17.93
C PHE A 435 0.42 -7.85 -18.22
N CYS A 436 0.73 -6.56 -18.41
CA CYS A 436 -0.27 -5.57 -18.78
C CYS A 436 -0.93 -5.86 -20.13
N LYS A 437 -0.18 -6.39 -21.10
CA LYS A 437 -0.66 -6.72 -22.45
C LYS A 437 -1.50 -8.00 -22.48
N THR A 438 -1.02 -9.07 -21.87
CA THR A 438 -1.54 -10.45 -22.05
C THR A 438 -2.13 -11.07 -20.78
N GLY A 439 -1.75 -10.60 -19.60
CA GLY A 439 -2.04 -11.26 -18.32
C GLY A 439 -1.03 -12.34 -17.94
N ASP A 440 0.00 -12.57 -18.77
CA ASP A 440 1.11 -13.48 -18.49
C ASP A 440 2.44 -12.71 -18.64
N PRO A 441 3.28 -12.62 -17.60
CA PRO A 441 4.57 -11.92 -17.67
C PRO A 441 5.55 -12.54 -18.70
N ASN A 442 5.35 -13.79 -19.10
CA ASN A 442 6.22 -14.49 -20.05
C ASN A 442 5.85 -14.26 -21.52
N GLU A 443 4.59 -13.94 -21.81
CA GLU A 443 4.10 -13.81 -23.18
C GLU A 443 4.30 -12.38 -23.70
N ALA A 444 5.19 -12.24 -24.69
CA ALA A 444 5.23 -11.02 -25.48
C ALA A 444 3.91 -10.92 -26.27
N GLY A 445 3.18 -9.80 -26.10
CA GLY A 445 1.90 -9.59 -26.77
C GLY A 445 1.97 -9.85 -28.29
N HIS A 446 0.86 -10.28 -28.90
CA HIS A 446 0.73 -10.75 -30.30
C HIS A 446 1.18 -9.77 -31.41
N GLN A 447 1.77 -8.63 -31.07
CA GLN A 447 2.27 -7.61 -31.99
C GLN A 447 3.69 -7.14 -31.64
N ALA A 448 4.59 -8.03 -31.22
CA ALA A 448 6.03 -7.75 -31.20
C ALA A 448 6.74 -8.29 -32.46
N PRO A 449 6.48 -7.81 -33.70
CA PRO A 449 7.35 -8.12 -34.81
C PRO A 449 8.63 -7.30 -34.65
N LEU A 450 9.73 -7.94 -34.21
CA LEU A 450 11.15 -7.70 -34.56
C LEU A 450 11.69 -6.26 -34.77
N LEU A 451 10.96 -5.22 -34.41
CA LEU A 451 11.24 -3.81 -34.67
C LEU A 451 11.30 -3.07 -33.34
N HIS A 452 12.10 -3.61 -32.42
CA HIS A 452 12.62 -2.81 -31.32
C HIS A 452 13.67 -1.89 -31.96
N PRO A 453 13.44 -0.56 -32.09
CA PRO A 453 14.51 0.34 -32.51
C PRO A 453 15.64 0.19 -31.49
N ASP A 454 16.86 0.09 -32.01
CA ASP A 454 18.08 -0.26 -31.29
C ASP A 454 18.42 0.69 -30.14
N TYR A 455 17.91 0.38 -28.94
CA TYR A 455 18.42 0.92 -27.66
C TYR A 455 18.99 -0.15 -26.75
N GLY A 456 19.51 -1.24 -27.33
CA GLY A 456 20.24 -2.27 -26.59
C GLY A 456 20.99 -3.16 -27.57
N THR A 457 22.26 -3.43 -27.30
CA THR A 457 23.04 -4.33 -28.15
C THR A 457 22.39 -5.72 -28.15
N ALA A 458 22.52 -6.49 -29.24
CA ALA A 458 22.00 -7.86 -29.33
C ALA A 458 22.49 -8.79 -28.18
N LYS A 459 23.56 -8.41 -27.47
CA LYS A 459 24.09 -9.07 -26.26
C LYS A 459 23.31 -8.76 -24.96
N GLU A 460 22.55 -7.69 -24.90
CA GLU A 460 21.70 -7.34 -23.75
C GLU A 460 20.33 -8.03 -23.84
N ARG A 461 19.82 -8.23 -25.07
CA ARG A 461 18.64 -9.07 -25.39
C ARG A 461 18.73 -10.53 -24.92
N THR A 462 19.91 -10.98 -24.48
CA THR A 462 20.20 -12.37 -24.08
C THR A 462 20.28 -12.61 -22.58
N ARG A 463 20.21 -11.59 -21.71
CA ARG A 463 20.54 -11.80 -20.28
C ARG A 463 19.45 -12.50 -19.45
N PHE A 464 18.21 -12.52 -19.94
CA PHE A 464 17.05 -13.13 -19.27
C PHE A 464 16.29 -14.15 -20.13
N ARG A 465 16.77 -14.46 -21.35
CA ARG A 465 16.22 -15.58 -22.13
C ARG A 465 16.43 -16.88 -21.34
N GLY A 466 15.33 -17.51 -20.91
CA GLY A 466 15.32 -18.83 -20.29
C GLY A 466 14.83 -18.89 -18.85
N ILE A 467 14.39 -17.77 -18.26
CA ILE A 467 13.65 -17.82 -16.99
C ILE A 467 12.17 -17.71 -17.31
N THR A 468 11.43 -18.79 -17.05
CA THR A 468 9.97 -18.79 -17.05
C THR A 468 9.50 -18.40 -15.65
N TRP A 469 8.62 -17.40 -15.58
CA TRP A 469 7.96 -17.00 -14.35
C TRP A 469 6.71 -17.85 -14.18
N ASP A 470 6.82 -18.90 -13.35
CA ASP A 470 5.69 -19.80 -13.06
C ASP A 470 4.63 -19.12 -12.18
N THR A 471 3.39 -19.56 -12.34
CA THR A 471 2.27 -19.08 -11.52
C THR A 471 2.42 -19.49 -10.06
N PHE A 472 1.96 -18.64 -9.16
CA PHE A 472 1.81 -18.97 -7.75
C PHE A 472 0.64 -19.94 -7.58
N GLU A 473 0.94 -21.15 -7.10
CA GLU A 473 -0.05 -22.15 -6.70
C GLU A 473 -0.05 -22.33 -5.18
N THR A 474 -1.17 -22.78 -4.62
CA THR A 474 -1.30 -22.98 -3.16
C THR A 474 -0.36 -24.04 -2.60
N THR A 475 0.02 -25.02 -3.41
CA THR A 475 0.92 -26.13 -3.06
C THR A 475 2.38 -25.77 -3.25
N THR A 476 2.75 -25.18 -4.39
CA THR A 476 4.15 -24.90 -4.73
C THR A 476 4.63 -23.55 -4.20
N GLN A 477 3.71 -22.59 -4.00
CA GLN A 477 3.97 -21.22 -3.55
C GLN A 477 5.17 -20.59 -4.27
N GLN A 478 5.24 -20.78 -5.59
CA GLN A 478 6.32 -20.28 -6.42
C GLN A 478 6.29 -18.75 -6.53
N TYR A 479 7.47 -18.15 -6.51
CA TYR A 479 7.64 -16.71 -6.71
C TYR A 479 8.95 -16.41 -7.42
N LEU A 480 8.98 -15.32 -8.19
CA LEU A 480 10.19 -14.83 -8.84
C LEU A 480 10.98 -13.94 -7.87
N SER A 481 12.20 -14.32 -7.52
CA SER A 481 13.11 -13.46 -6.76
C SER A 481 13.92 -12.60 -7.73
N ILE A 482 13.61 -11.31 -7.78
CA ILE A 482 14.27 -10.33 -8.64
C ILE A 482 15.47 -9.76 -7.89
N SER A 483 16.66 -10.28 -8.20
CA SER A 483 17.95 -9.77 -7.73
C SER A 483 18.78 -9.33 -8.95
N THR A 484 20.11 -9.34 -8.87
CA THR A 484 20.95 -9.12 -10.06
C THR A 484 20.67 -10.15 -11.16
N LYS A 485 20.31 -11.38 -10.77
CA LYS A 485 19.83 -12.42 -11.67
C LYS A 485 18.50 -12.94 -11.11
N PRO A 486 17.38 -12.79 -11.83
CA PRO A 486 16.11 -13.33 -11.41
C PRO A 486 16.18 -14.86 -11.25
N LYS A 487 15.49 -15.40 -10.26
CA LYS A 487 15.41 -16.85 -10.02
C LYS A 487 14.04 -17.22 -9.46
N MET A 488 13.45 -18.30 -9.97
CA MET A 488 12.29 -18.89 -9.33
C MET A 488 12.69 -19.52 -7.99
N ARG A 489 11.85 -19.28 -6.98
CA ARG A 489 11.94 -19.85 -5.64
C ARG A 489 10.53 -20.28 -5.20
N SER A 490 10.45 -20.96 -4.07
CA SER A 490 9.18 -21.36 -3.48
C SER A 490 9.17 -21.05 -1.98
N HIS A 491 7.97 -20.94 -1.40
CA HIS A 491 7.76 -20.79 0.04
C HIS A 491 8.57 -19.62 0.65
N TYR A 492 8.24 -18.39 0.23
CA TYR A 492 8.88 -17.19 0.77
C TYR A 492 8.83 -17.20 2.31
N ARG A 493 9.99 -17.24 2.98
CA ARG A 493 10.11 -17.33 4.45
C ARG A 493 9.17 -18.38 5.09
N GLY A 494 9.10 -19.59 4.52
CA GLY A 494 8.09 -20.61 4.86
C GLY A 494 7.73 -20.79 6.35
N HIS A 495 8.71 -20.93 7.25
CA HIS A 495 8.44 -21.08 8.69
C HIS A 495 7.76 -19.85 9.32
N LYS A 496 8.26 -18.66 9.00
CA LYS A 496 7.71 -17.38 9.46
C LYS A 496 6.33 -17.12 8.88
N MET A 497 6.13 -17.46 7.61
CA MET A 497 4.80 -17.33 6.99
C MET A 497 3.80 -18.32 7.58
N ALA A 498 4.22 -19.52 7.97
CA ALA A 498 3.34 -20.45 8.68
C ALA A 498 2.90 -19.90 10.05
N LEU A 499 3.77 -19.18 10.77
CA LEU A 499 3.38 -18.48 11.99
C LEU A 499 2.25 -17.48 11.71
N TRP A 500 2.42 -16.57 10.75
CA TRP A 500 1.45 -15.50 10.48
C TRP A 500 0.17 -15.98 9.80
N LEU A 501 0.26 -16.94 8.88
CA LEU A 501 -0.88 -17.40 8.08
C LEU A 501 -1.67 -18.54 8.74
N ASN A 502 -1.04 -19.33 9.61
CA ASN A 502 -1.69 -20.52 10.19
C ASN A 502 -1.81 -20.46 11.72
N LEU A 503 -0.72 -20.20 12.44
CA LEU A 503 -0.72 -20.26 13.92
C LEU A 503 -1.42 -19.05 14.54
N ILE A 504 -1.04 -17.83 14.15
CA ILE A 504 -1.62 -16.60 14.71
C ILE A 504 -3.13 -16.53 14.49
N PRO A 505 -3.71 -16.88 13.32
CA PRO A 505 -5.16 -16.94 13.15
C PRO A 505 -5.87 -17.98 14.02
N GLN A 506 -5.17 -19.05 14.45
CA GLN A 506 -5.72 -20.01 15.41
C GLN A 506 -5.70 -19.47 16.84
N LEU A 507 -4.65 -18.71 17.20
CA LEU A 507 -4.56 -18.01 18.48
C LEU A 507 -5.56 -16.84 18.54
N HIS A 508 -5.77 -16.14 17.43
CA HIS A 508 -6.64 -14.97 17.34
C HIS A 508 -8.12 -15.36 17.19
N ARG A 509 -8.63 -16.06 18.20
CA ARG A 509 -10.04 -16.47 18.31
C ARG A 509 -10.60 -16.04 19.67
N PRO A 510 -11.90 -15.71 19.76
CA PRO A 510 -12.52 -15.51 21.06
C PRO A 510 -12.40 -16.80 21.87
N GLY A 511 -12.24 -16.68 23.19
CA GLY A 511 -12.34 -17.82 24.10
C GLY A 511 -13.78 -18.35 24.17
N ASP A 512 -14.01 -19.35 25.03
CA ASP A 512 -15.37 -19.76 25.38
C ASP A 512 -16.16 -18.56 25.96
N GLN A 513 -17.49 -18.58 25.87
CA GLN A 513 -18.35 -17.46 26.26
C GLN A 513 -18.12 -16.99 27.72
N ASP A 514 -17.60 -17.86 28.59
CA ASP A 514 -17.31 -17.59 29.99
C ASP A 514 -15.91 -16.99 30.23
N VAL A 515 -15.06 -16.88 29.20
CA VAL A 515 -13.71 -16.33 29.31
C VAL A 515 -13.76 -14.81 29.29
N SER A 516 -13.33 -14.19 30.39
CA SER A 516 -13.25 -12.72 30.49
C SER A 516 -12.33 -12.15 29.42
N MET A 517 -12.75 -11.03 28.78
CA MET A 517 -11.92 -10.29 27.83
C MET A 517 -10.54 -9.92 28.40
N ARG A 518 -10.42 -9.74 29.73
CA ARG A 518 -9.14 -9.50 30.41
C ARG A 518 -8.10 -10.59 30.15
N HIS A 519 -8.52 -11.83 29.89
CA HIS A 519 -7.64 -12.95 29.57
C HIS A 519 -6.91 -12.74 28.23
N HIS A 520 -7.53 -11.99 27.31
CA HIS A 520 -6.98 -11.75 25.98
C HIS A 520 -5.97 -10.61 25.92
N HIS A 521 -5.97 -9.68 26.88
CA HIS A 521 -5.09 -8.52 26.85
C HIS A 521 -3.73 -8.80 27.50
N PHE A 522 -2.75 -7.92 27.20
CA PHE A 522 -1.50 -7.89 27.96
C PHE A 522 -1.79 -7.71 29.46
N ARG A 523 -1.18 -8.56 30.29
CA ARG A 523 -1.30 -8.47 31.75
C ARG A 523 -0.65 -7.19 32.29
N GLU A 524 0.41 -6.76 31.61
CA GLU A 524 1.20 -5.57 31.91
C GLU A 524 0.66 -4.35 31.15
N ARG A 525 0.28 -3.29 31.87
CA ARG A 525 -0.36 -2.09 31.28
C ARG A 525 0.45 -0.81 31.42
N GLU A 526 1.63 -0.85 32.04
CA GLU A 526 2.40 0.37 32.27
C GLU A 526 2.91 1.00 30.95
N PRO A 527 2.97 2.34 30.84
CA PRO A 527 3.39 3.01 29.62
C PRO A 527 4.78 2.59 29.13
N HIS A 528 5.66 2.20 30.04
CA HIS A 528 7.01 1.77 29.71
C HIS A 528 7.03 0.46 28.90
N TYR A 529 5.95 -0.33 28.86
CA TYR A 529 5.87 -1.53 28.01
C TYR A 529 5.52 -1.23 26.54
N TYR A 530 5.30 0.04 26.19
CA TYR A 530 4.85 0.45 24.85
C TYR A 530 5.71 1.61 24.32
N ALA A 531 5.82 1.72 22.99
CA ALA A 531 6.75 2.66 22.36
C ALA A 531 6.20 4.10 22.19
N ALA A 532 4.90 4.33 22.43
CA ALA A 532 4.24 5.63 22.56
C ALA A 532 2.78 5.45 23.00
N HIS A 533 2.22 6.46 23.68
CA HIS A 533 0.94 6.45 24.39
C HIS A 533 -0.28 6.07 23.53
N SER A 534 -0.99 5.01 23.91
CA SER A 534 -2.44 4.98 23.82
C SER A 534 -2.96 5.04 25.26
N CYS A 535 -3.43 6.21 25.67
CA CYS A 535 -4.35 6.33 26.77
C CYS A 535 -5.68 6.81 26.17
N THR A 536 -6.62 5.88 26.00
CA THR A 536 -8.05 6.15 25.91
C THR A 536 -8.71 4.99 26.67
N PHE A 537 -8.74 5.04 28.00
CA PHE A 537 -9.85 5.52 28.86
C PHE A 537 -11.26 4.95 28.58
N THR A 538 -11.50 4.22 27.47
CA THR A 538 -12.83 3.67 27.15
C THR A 538 -13.02 2.20 27.55
N GLU A 539 -11.96 1.48 27.93
CA GLU A 539 -12.05 0.08 28.41
C GLU A 539 -11.92 -0.09 29.94
N MET A 540 -12.06 0.99 30.73
CA MET A 540 -12.20 0.88 32.20
C MET A 540 -13.66 0.85 32.68
N VAL A 541 -14.64 0.99 31.79
CA VAL A 541 -16.06 0.84 32.13
C VAL A 541 -16.78 0.05 31.05
N ARG A 542 -16.57 -1.26 31.04
CA ARG A 542 -17.59 -2.29 30.84
C ARG A 542 -17.12 -3.62 31.41
#